data_AF-A0A7R9M4W0-F1
#
_entry.id   AF-A0A7R9M4W0-F1
#
_cell.length_a   1.000
_cell.length_b   1.000
_cell.length_c   1.000
_cell.angle_alpha   90.00
_cell.angle_beta   90.00
_cell.angle_gamma   90.00
#
_symmetry.space_group_name_H-M   'P 1'
#
loop_
_entity.id
_entity.type
_entity.pdbx_description
1 polymer ?
#
loop_
_entity_poly.entity_id
_entity_poly.type
_entity_poly.pdbx_seq_one_letter_code
_entity_poly.pdbx_strand_id
1 'polypeptide(L)'
;MKHQLFEATETQGTIYNLIPGKLYVFQIQAHTKVGPGHKALCEQVMPIWSAPPPADNVFPTEVAHTSTSIRIRFRKNYFSNMYGPVNAFAVIVAEDDTVPSNHLDLPSWHDVQEYSSWPPYQATEAFYPFNATIIEDFTIGAEDCSSNSGRKYCNGPLKPGTVYKIKIRAFTTSEKFTDTVYSYTISTDPDNTALYLGIFMPLVLLVLLVVIVVYLKHRRLGPFSATKKTSNTHNNGKEDTLSIAESELITSRPIKLKDFSEHFRIMSADSDFRFSEEFELLKHVGRDKPCNAADLPVNRPKNRFTNILPYDHSRVKLLPTDDEDGSDFINSNYIPGYNSPREFIVTQGPLHSTRDDFWRMAWEQNSRAIVMLTRCIEKGREKCDHYWPYDTQPSFYGDIQVTILNESQYPDWTIAEFKVMRGDQSRIVRHFHFTTWPDFGVPEPPKTLVKFVRAFRERCSPDSNKPIIVHCSAGVGRSGTFIALDRILQRIIKYESVDIFGIVYEMRRERVWMVQNEQQYICIHECLLCVLEGKEDLMDSPRLEMHDNQGFEDDEGIAESGI
;
A
#
# COMPACT_ATOMS: atom_id res chain seq x y z
N MET A 1 23.01 -29.77 -29.80
CA MET A 1 24.47 -29.64 -29.55
C MET A 1 24.90 -28.29 -30.12
N LYS A 2 25.42 -27.39 -29.28
CA LYS A 2 26.06 -26.16 -29.78
C LYS A 2 27.49 -26.53 -30.16
N HIS A 3 27.91 -26.24 -31.39
CA HIS A 3 29.28 -26.40 -31.84
C HIS A 3 29.88 -25.02 -32.04
N GLN A 4 31.11 -24.83 -31.59
CA GLN A 4 31.90 -23.64 -31.86
C GLN A 4 33.07 -24.05 -32.76
N LEU A 5 33.25 -23.29 -33.84
CA LEU A 5 34.39 -23.47 -34.74
C LEU A 5 35.53 -22.62 -34.21
N PHE A 6 36.71 -23.20 -34.20
CA PHE A 6 37.96 -22.55 -33.81
C PHE A 6 38.87 -22.51 -35.03
N GLU A 7 39.63 -21.44 -35.17
CA GLU A 7 40.65 -21.35 -36.20
C GLU A 7 41.81 -22.33 -35.90
N ALA A 8 42.54 -22.76 -36.93
CA ALA A 8 43.63 -23.73 -36.76
C ALA A 8 44.78 -23.24 -35.85
N THR A 9 44.86 -21.92 -35.60
CA THR A 9 45.85 -21.28 -34.73
C THR A 9 45.36 -21.06 -33.29
N GLU A 10 44.08 -21.32 -33.00
CA GLU A 10 43.51 -21.12 -31.68
C GLU A 10 43.81 -22.30 -30.75
N THR A 11 44.33 -21.99 -29.56
CA THR A 11 44.71 -22.99 -28.55
C THR A 11 43.81 -22.97 -27.32
N GLN A 12 42.86 -22.03 -27.26
CA GLN A 12 41.96 -21.83 -26.14
C GLN A 12 40.54 -21.52 -26.64
N GLY A 13 39.54 -22.03 -25.93
CA GLY A 13 38.14 -21.77 -26.22
C GLY A 13 37.34 -21.67 -24.93
N THR A 14 36.33 -20.80 -24.91
CA THR A 14 35.46 -20.59 -23.74
C THR A 14 34.02 -20.95 -24.09
N ILE A 15 33.42 -21.81 -23.26
CA ILE A 15 32.01 -22.17 -23.37
C ILE A 15 31.24 -21.45 -22.27
N TYR A 16 30.30 -20.61 -22.67
CA TYR A 16 29.45 -19.84 -21.76
C TYR A 16 28.13 -20.55 -21.46
N ASN A 17 27.46 -20.13 -20.39
CA ASN A 17 26.09 -20.55 -20.03
C ASN A 17 25.96 -22.05 -19.67
N LEU A 18 26.99 -22.64 -19.06
CA LEU A 18 26.91 -23.96 -18.46
C LEU A 18 26.12 -23.89 -17.15
N ILE A 19 25.32 -24.91 -16.87
CA ILE A 19 24.45 -24.97 -15.69
C ILE A 19 25.26 -25.51 -14.50
N PRO A 20 25.35 -24.77 -13.37
CA PRO A 20 25.99 -25.25 -12.15
C PRO A 20 25.43 -26.59 -11.67
N GLY A 21 26.29 -27.49 -11.17
CA GLY A 21 25.92 -28.81 -10.68
C GLY A 21 25.60 -29.86 -11.76
N LYS A 22 25.60 -29.49 -13.05
CA LYS A 22 25.41 -30.46 -14.15
C LYS A 22 26.74 -31.04 -14.62
N LEU A 23 26.74 -32.32 -14.95
CA LEU A 23 27.83 -33.01 -15.65
C LEU A 23 27.77 -32.68 -17.14
N TYR A 24 28.89 -32.20 -17.69
CA TYR A 24 29.05 -31.95 -19.11
C TYR A 24 30.16 -32.82 -19.69
N VAL A 25 29.93 -33.27 -20.92
CA VAL A 25 30.94 -33.95 -21.74
C VAL A 25 31.35 -32.99 -22.86
N PHE A 26 32.57 -32.49 -22.80
CA PHE A 26 33.17 -31.63 -23.81
C PHE A 26 33.87 -32.48 -24.85
N GLN A 27 33.66 -32.15 -26.12
CA GLN A 27 34.25 -32.87 -27.24
C GLN A 27 34.95 -31.90 -28.19
N ILE A 28 36.23 -32.11 -28.46
CA ILE A 28 37.01 -31.38 -29.47
C ILE A 28 37.32 -32.31 -30.65
N GLN A 29 37.18 -31.80 -31.86
CA GLN A 29 37.47 -32.54 -33.09
C GLN A 29 38.13 -31.60 -34.11
N ALA A 30 39.28 -31.99 -34.64
CA ALA A 30 39.94 -31.26 -35.73
C ALA A 30 39.29 -31.58 -37.08
N HIS A 31 39.12 -30.58 -37.95
CA HIS A 31 38.60 -30.76 -39.30
C HIS A 31 39.63 -30.26 -40.32
N THR A 32 39.84 -31.05 -41.37
CA THR A 32 40.69 -30.67 -42.51
C THR A 32 39.83 -30.58 -43.77
N LYS A 33 40.40 -30.11 -44.89
CA LYS A 33 39.72 -30.11 -46.20
C LYS A 33 39.26 -31.50 -46.67
N VAL A 34 39.81 -32.58 -46.10
CA VAL A 34 39.44 -33.97 -46.41
C VAL A 34 38.32 -34.49 -45.49
N GLY A 35 38.12 -33.87 -44.32
CA GLY A 35 37.08 -34.25 -43.36
C GLY A 35 37.51 -34.19 -41.88
N PRO A 36 36.66 -34.68 -40.97
CA PRO A 36 36.89 -34.68 -39.53
C PRO A 36 37.90 -35.75 -39.07
N GLY A 37 38.72 -35.41 -38.09
CA GLY A 37 39.64 -36.32 -37.40
C GLY A 37 39.04 -36.96 -36.14
N HIS A 38 39.91 -37.53 -35.29
CA HIS A 38 39.52 -38.12 -34.00
C HIS A 38 38.97 -37.08 -33.01
N LYS A 39 38.12 -37.55 -32.09
CA LYS A 39 37.49 -36.75 -31.06
C LYS A 39 38.24 -36.92 -29.73
N ALA A 40 38.59 -35.82 -29.08
CA ALA A 40 39.02 -35.80 -27.68
C ALA A 40 37.82 -35.49 -26.79
N LEU A 41 37.71 -36.18 -25.64
CA LEU A 41 36.61 -36.03 -24.69
C LEU A 41 37.13 -35.59 -23.32
N CYS A 42 36.37 -34.73 -22.64
CA CYS A 42 36.62 -34.33 -21.26
C CYS A 42 35.27 -34.24 -20.53
N GLU A 43 35.17 -34.83 -19.34
CA GLU A 43 33.96 -34.76 -18.52
C GLU A 43 34.20 -33.86 -17.31
N GLN A 44 33.25 -32.97 -17.00
CA GLN A 44 33.37 -32.09 -15.85
C GLN A 44 31.99 -31.76 -15.26
N VAL A 45 31.89 -31.84 -13.93
CA VAL A 45 30.74 -31.32 -13.18
C VAL A 45 30.99 -29.84 -12.89
N MET A 46 30.05 -28.98 -13.26
CA MET A 46 30.17 -27.56 -12.96
C MET A 46 30.03 -27.30 -11.46
N PRO A 47 30.91 -26.49 -10.84
CA PRO A 47 30.85 -26.21 -9.41
C PRO A 47 29.55 -25.47 -9.03
N ILE A 48 29.06 -25.73 -7.82
CA ILE A 48 27.97 -24.96 -7.20
C ILE A 48 28.60 -23.97 -6.22
N TRP A 49 28.26 -22.70 -6.34
CA TRP A 49 28.73 -21.65 -5.43
C TRP A 49 27.58 -21.16 -4.54
N SER A 50 27.93 -20.36 -3.53
CA SER A 50 26.95 -19.55 -2.81
C SER A 50 26.17 -18.68 -3.81
N ALA A 51 24.88 -18.44 -3.57
CA ALA A 51 24.10 -17.51 -4.39
C ALA A 51 24.78 -16.12 -4.39
N PRO A 52 24.65 -15.32 -5.46
CA PRO A 52 25.15 -13.94 -5.41
C PRO A 52 24.45 -13.19 -4.26
N PRO A 53 25.16 -12.31 -3.52
CA PRO A 53 24.56 -11.48 -2.49
C PRO A 53 23.32 -10.75 -3.03
N PRO A 54 22.17 -10.83 -2.34
CA PRO A 54 21.01 -10.01 -2.66
C PRO A 54 21.35 -8.52 -2.60
N ALA A 55 20.53 -7.68 -3.26
CA ALA A 55 20.67 -6.23 -3.14
C ALA A 55 20.47 -5.77 -1.68
N ASP A 56 21.08 -4.65 -1.31
CA ASP A 56 21.07 -4.13 0.07
C ASP A 56 19.67 -3.76 0.61
N ASN A 57 18.65 -3.76 -0.25
CA ASN A 57 17.25 -3.54 0.11
C ASN A 57 16.44 -4.84 0.26
N VAL A 58 17.08 -6.00 0.15
CA VAL A 58 16.46 -7.31 0.28
C VAL A 58 16.67 -7.83 1.70
N PHE A 59 15.58 -7.93 2.47
CA PHE A 59 15.56 -8.44 3.85
C PHE A 59 14.13 -8.92 4.19
N PRO A 60 13.96 -9.79 5.21
CA PRO A 60 12.62 -10.21 5.64
C PRO A 60 11.83 -9.03 6.22
N THR A 61 10.52 -8.97 5.94
CA THR A 61 9.65 -7.90 6.41
C THR A 61 8.75 -8.37 7.54
N GLU A 62 8.52 -7.51 8.51
CA GLU A 62 7.61 -7.79 9.60
C GLU A 62 6.14 -7.77 9.14
N VAL A 63 5.37 -8.78 9.56
CA VAL A 63 3.92 -8.90 9.33
C VAL A 63 3.14 -8.59 10.61
N ALA A 64 3.58 -9.16 11.74
CA ALA A 64 2.98 -8.98 13.06
C ALA A 64 4.00 -9.37 14.15
N HIS A 65 3.78 -8.91 15.38
CA HIS A 65 4.54 -9.34 16.55
C HIS A 65 3.62 -9.50 17.76
N THR A 66 4.15 -10.13 18.80
CA THR A 66 3.58 -10.19 20.15
C THR A 66 4.70 -9.88 21.16
N SER A 67 4.46 -10.12 22.44
CA SER A 67 5.51 -10.02 23.46
C SER A 67 6.60 -11.07 23.33
N THR A 68 6.36 -12.21 22.67
CA THR A 68 7.35 -13.31 22.59
C THR A 68 7.57 -13.87 21.19
N SER A 69 6.91 -13.33 20.17
CA SER A 69 7.02 -13.83 18.81
C SER A 69 7.03 -12.72 17.77
N ILE A 70 7.76 -12.91 16.68
CA ILE A 70 7.74 -12.01 15.52
C ILE A 70 7.40 -12.83 14.28
N ARG A 71 6.33 -12.47 13.58
CA ARG A 71 5.97 -13.04 12.28
C ARG A 71 6.59 -12.22 11.17
N ILE A 72 7.50 -12.84 10.43
CA ILE A 72 8.18 -12.27 9.28
C ILE A 72 7.66 -12.86 7.97
N ARG A 73 7.87 -12.13 6.89
CA ARG A 73 7.62 -12.54 5.52
C ARG A 73 8.90 -12.46 4.71
N PHE A 74 9.23 -13.52 3.99
CA PHE A 74 10.34 -13.52 3.04
C PHE A 74 9.98 -14.25 1.74
N ARG A 75 10.74 -14.02 0.68
CA ARG A 75 10.38 -14.48 -0.66
C ARG A 75 11.47 -15.35 -1.27
N LYS A 76 11.06 -16.30 -2.11
CA LYS A 76 11.96 -17.19 -2.84
C LYS A 76 12.92 -16.42 -3.76
N ASN A 77 12.45 -15.32 -4.35
CA ASN A 77 13.22 -14.51 -5.29
C ASN A 77 14.21 -13.54 -4.64
N TYR A 78 14.36 -13.55 -3.31
CA TYR A 78 15.43 -12.82 -2.64
C TYR A 78 16.82 -13.29 -3.06
N PHE A 79 16.93 -14.56 -3.47
CA PHE A 79 18.19 -15.17 -3.87
C PHE A 79 18.09 -15.66 -5.32
N SER A 80 19.14 -15.38 -6.09
CA SER A 80 19.26 -15.84 -7.47
C SER A 80 19.79 -17.27 -7.53
N ASN A 81 19.26 -18.07 -8.45
CA ASN A 81 19.77 -19.41 -8.74
C ASN A 81 20.95 -19.41 -9.73
N MET A 82 21.56 -18.24 -10.00
CA MET A 82 22.61 -18.07 -11.01
C MET A 82 23.80 -19.03 -10.81
N TYR A 83 24.21 -19.29 -9.57
CA TYR A 83 25.35 -20.15 -9.25
C TYR A 83 24.98 -21.54 -8.73
N GLY A 84 23.71 -21.91 -8.87
CA GLY A 84 23.15 -23.18 -8.43
C GLY A 84 21.78 -22.99 -7.80
N PRO A 85 20.97 -24.06 -7.71
CA PRO A 85 19.65 -23.98 -7.10
C PRO A 85 19.76 -23.73 -5.60
N VAL A 86 18.99 -22.77 -5.09
CA VAL A 86 18.79 -22.58 -3.65
C VAL A 86 17.82 -23.64 -3.13
N ASN A 87 18.29 -24.47 -2.22
CA ASN A 87 17.61 -25.69 -1.79
C ASN A 87 17.11 -25.65 -0.35
N ALA A 88 17.63 -24.74 0.48
CA ALA A 88 17.17 -24.57 1.86
C ALA A 88 17.38 -23.14 2.34
N PHE A 89 16.68 -22.79 3.42
CA PHE A 89 16.68 -21.48 4.06
C PHE A 89 16.77 -21.66 5.57
N ALA A 90 17.32 -20.67 6.27
CA ALA A 90 17.28 -20.58 7.72
C ALA A 90 17.04 -19.12 8.15
N VAL A 91 16.45 -18.95 9.33
CA VAL A 91 16.18 -17.63 9.90
C VAL A 91 17.24 -17.29 10.93
N ILE A 92 17.87 -16.11 10.79
CA ILE A 92 18.89 -15.60 11.71
C ILE A 92 18.32 -14.39 12.45
N VAL A 93 18.46 -14.39 13.77
CA VAL A 93 17.91 -13.38 14.66
C VAL A 93 19.03 -12.82 15.54
N ALA A 94 19.06 -11.51 15.75
CA ALA A 94 20.06 -10.85 16.60
C ALA A 94 19.45 -9.68 17.38
N GLU A 95 19.84 -9.51 18.64
CA GLU A 95 19.66 -8.25 19.37
C GLU A 95 20.87 -7.33 19.12
N ASP A 96 22.06 -7.93 19.08
CA ASP A 96 23.33 -7.28 18.76
C ASP A 96 23.87 -7.75 17.41
N ASP A 97 23.75 -6.93 16.37
CA ASP A 97 24.26 -7.21 15.03
C ASP A 97 25.72 -6.78 14.81
N THR A 98 26.42 -6.31 15.86
CA THR A 98 27.85 -5.99 15.78
C THR A 98 28.72 -7.25 15.73
N VAL A 99 28.20 -8.38 16.21
CA VAL A 99 28.88 -9.68 16.16
C VAL A 99 28.76 -10.27 14.75
N PRO A 100 29.87 -10.72 14.12
CA PRO A 100 29.83 -11.33 12.81
C PRO A 100 28.96 -12.60 12.77
N SER A 101 28.22 -12.76 11.69
CA SER A 101 27.34 -13.91 11.44
C SER A 101 27.69 -14.65 10.15
N ASN A 102 28.88 -14.43 9.58
CA ASN A 102 29.36 -15.02 8.33
C ASN A 102 29.88 -16.47 8.48
N HIS A 103 29.72 -17.07 9.65
CA HIS A 103 30.09 -18.46 9.92
C HIS A 103 28.92 -19.40 9.57
N LEU A 104 29.26 -20.61 9.11
CA LEU A 104 28.27 -21.65 8.79
C LEU A 104 27.46 -22.05 10.02
N ASP A 105 28.17 -22.34 11.12
CA ASP A 105 27.58 -22.69 12.39
C ASP A 105 27.36 -21.43 13.24
N LEU A 106 26.10 -21.05 13.39
CA LEU A 106 25.67 -20.01 14.33
C LEU A 106 25.18 -20.65 15.65
N PRO A 107 25.22 -19.90 16.76
CA PRO A 107 24.57 -20.28 18.01
C PRO A 107 23.10 -20.66 17.81
N SER A 108 22.59 -21.53 18.68
CA SER A 108 21.17 -21.86 18.78
C SER A 108 20.44 -20.93 19.74
N TRP A 109 19.10 -21.03 19.77
CA TRP A 109 18.29 -20.32 20.75
C TRP A 109 18.70 -20.66 22.20
N HIS A 110 19.05 -21.92 22.48
CA HIS A 110 19.51 -22.35 23.81
C HIS A 110 20.83 -21.70 24.21
N ASP A 111 21.77 -21.58 23.26
CA ASP A 111 23.09 -20.99 23.51
C ASP A 111 23.00 -19.50 23.85
N VAL A 112 22.08 -18.77 23.19
CA VAL A 112 21.95 -17.32 23.43
C VAL A 112 21.28 -16.96 24.75
N GLN A 113 20.64 -17.91 25.45
CA GLN A 113 20.00 -17.65 26.74
C GLN A 113 20.98 -17.19 27.83
N GLU A 114 22.27 -17.53 27.70
CA GLU A 114 23.31 -17.10 28.64
C GLU A 114 23.75 -15.64 28.45
N TYR A 115 23.33 -15.00 27.36
CA TYR A 115 23.73 -13.64 27.00
C TYR A 115 22.65 -12.62 27.39
N SER A 116 23.09 -11.50 27.97
CA SER A 116 22.21 -10.36 28.27
C SER A 116 21.64 -9.72 27.00
N SER A 117 22.48 -9.59 25.97
CA SER A 117 22.11 -9.17 24.61
C SER A 117 22.42 -10.31 23.65
N TRP A 118 21.42 -10.83 22.94
CA TRP A 118 21.59 -12.02 22.12
C TRP A 118 22.42 -11.71 20.85
N PRO A 119 23.58 -12.36 20.65
CA PRO A 119 24.30 -12.28 19.38
C PRO A 119 23.49 -12.97 18.27
N PRO A 120 23.90 -12.85 16.99
CA PRO A 120 23.20 -13.51 15.89
C PRO A 120 23.17 -15.02 16.10
N TYR A 121 21.97 -15.58 16.14
CA TYR A 121 21.73 -17.00 16.29
C TYR A 121 20.79 -17.49 15.20
N GLN A 122 20.86 -18.78 14.90
CA GLN A 122 19.98 -19.40 13.93
C GLN A 122 18.77 -20.00 14.66
N ALA A 123 17.57 -19.54 14.29
CA ALA A 123 16.32 -19.94 14.95
C ALA A 123 15.75 -21.26 14.41
N THR A 124 16.17 -21.69 13.22
CA THR A 124 15.61 -22.87 12.53
C THR A 124 16.68 -23.78 11.99
N GLU A 125 16.39 -25.08 11.89
CA GLU A 125 17.14 -25.95 10.97
C GLU A 125 16.98 -25.44 9.51
N ALA A 126 17.91 -25.81 8.64
CA ALA A 126 17.78 -25.47 7.22
C ALA A 126 16.57 -26.20 6.61
N PHE A 127 15.62 -25.46 6.04
CA PHE A 127 14.36 -25.99 5.53
C PHE A 127 13.95 -25.36 4.20
N TYR A 128 13.07 -26.00 3.44
CA TYR A 128 12.53 -25.43 2.20
C TYR A 128 11.05 -25.08 2.36
N PRO A 129 10.69 -23.79 2.49
CA PRO A 129 9.30 -23.39 2.70
C PRO A 129 8.45 -23.32 1.43
N PHE A 130 9.07 -23.24 0.25
CA PHE A 130 8.39 -22.81 -0.98
C PHE A 130 7.77 -23.96 -1.78
N ASN A 131 6.83 -24.69 -1.18
CA ASN A 131 6.05 -25.74 -1.84
C ASN A 131 4.90 -25.12 -2.66
N ALA A 132 5.17 -24.78 -3.91
CA ALA A 132 4.26 -24.10 -4.85
C ALA A 132 3.90 -22.63 -4.52
N THR A 133 4.54 -22.04 -3.51
CA THR A 133 4.44 -20.61 -3.16
C THR A 133 5.75 -19.88 -3.45
N ILE A 134 5.68 -18.55 -3.63
CA ILE A 134 6.85 -17.67 -3.77
C ILE A 134 7.14 -16.84 -2.51
N ILE A 135 6.22 -16.87 -1.54
CA ILE A 135 6.23 -16.10 -0.30
C ILE A 135 6.06 -17.08 0.86
N GLU A 136 6.82 -16.85 1.93
CA GLU A 136 6.72 -17.59 3.19
C GLU A 136 6.48 -16.61 4.34
N ASP A 137 5.51 -16.94 5.19
CA ASP A 137 5.24 -16.25 6.45
C ASP A 137 5.72 -17.13 7.62
N PHE A 138 6.86 -16.80 8.20
CA PHE A 138 7.45 -17.56 9.29
C PHE A 138 7.29 -16.84 10.62
N THR A 139 6.84 -17.56 11.67
CA THR A 139 6.69 -16.99 13.02
C THR A 139 7.85 -17.42 13.89
N ILE A 140 8.71 -16.46 14.24
CA ILE A 140 9.82 -16.63 15.16
C ILE A 140 9.29 -16.64 16.58
N GLY A 141 9.79 -17.54 17.43
CA GLY A 141 9.35 -17.67 18.82
C GLY A 141 8.01 -18.37 18.99
N ALA A 142 7.68 -19.26 18.07
CA ALA A 142 6.43 -20.03 18.11
C ALA A 142 6.56 -21.39 18.81
N GLU A 143 7.78 -21.91 19.00
CA GLU A 143 8.00 -23.23 19.58
C GLU A 143 8.27 -23.17 21.09
N ASP A 144 7.79 -24.19 21.80
CA ASP A 144 8.16 -24.43 23.19
C ASP A 144 9.46 -25.25 23.25
N CYS A 145 10.57 -24.54 23.44
CA CYS A 145 11.92 -25.12 23.51
C CYS A 145 12.31 -25.66 24.90
N SER A 146 11.34 -25.82 25.81
CA SER A 146 11.56 -26.35 27.17
C SER A 146 11.92 -27.85 27.20
N SER A 147 11.48 -28.60 26.19
CA SER A 147 11.78 -30.04 26.06
C SER A 147 12.94 -30.29 25.09
N ASN A 148 13.92 -31.10 25.50
CA ASN A 148 15.12 -31.35 24.70
C ASN A 148 14.82 -32.36 23.58
N SER A 149 14.46 -31.86 22.39
CA SER A 149 14.04 -32.67 21.24
C SER A 149 15.20 -33.25 20.41
N GLY A 150 16.45 -33.09 20.86
CA GLY A 150 17.66 -33.56 20.16
C GLY A 150 17.97 -32.81 18.84
N ARG A 151 17.28 -31.70 18.56
CA ARG A 151 17.55 -30.81 17.42
C ARG A 151 18.58 -29.75 17.83
N LYS A 152 19.46 -29.36 16.91
CA LYS A 152 20.46 -28.32 17.19
C LYS A 152 19.81 -26.94 17.27
N TYR A 153 18.88 -26.65 16.37
CA TYR A 153 18.16 -25.38 16.34
C TYR A 153 16.70 -25.54 16.81
N CYS A 154 16.21 -24.57 17.59
CA CYS A 154 14.87 -24.53 18.13
C CYS A 154 14.31 -23.10 18.05
N ASN A 155 13.06 -22.95 17.61
CA ASN A 155 12.44 -21.64 17.36
C ASN A 155 11.75 -21.09 18.62
N GLY A 156 12.54 -20.92 19.68
CA GLY A 156 12.05 -20.58 21.03
C GLY A 156 11.64 -19.12 21.21
N PRO A 157 10.88 -18.81 22.27
CA PRO A 157 10.28 -17.50 22.49
C PRO A 157 11.34 -16.38 22.58
N LEU A 158 10.96 -15.21 22.06
CA LEU A 158 11.74 -13.97 22.14
C LEU A 158 11.50 -13.26 23.48
N LYS A 159 12.41 -12.36 23.87
CA LYS A 159 12.23 -11.53 25.06
C LYS A 159 11.14 -10.47 24.82
N PRO A 160 10.25 -10.21 25.79
CA PRO A 160 9.34 -9.08 25.75
C PRO A 160 10.03 -7.72 25.76
N GLY A 161 9.44 -6.73 25.09
CA GLY A 161 9.92 -5.35 25.04
C GLY A 161 11.34 -5.18 24.48
N THR A 162 11.81 -6.13 23.67
CA THR A 162 13.20 -6.21 23.20
C THR A 162 13.27 -6.00 21.69
N VAL A 163 14.35 -5.36 21.23
CA VAL A 163 14.55 -5.02 19.82
C VAL A 163 15.41 -6.09 19.14
N TYR A 164 14.93 -6.60 18.01
CA TYR A 164 15.59 -7.60 17.19
C TYR A 164 15.82 -7.09 15.76
N LYS A 165 16.86 -7.61 15.11
CA LYS A 165 17.08 -7.56 13.66
C LYS A 165 17.13 -8.97 13.11
N ILE A 166 16.55 -9.17 11.93
CA ILE A 166 16.33 -10.51 11.37
C ILE A 166 16.86 -10.53 9.94
N LYS A 167 17.52 -11.62 9.54
CA LYS A 167 17.91 -11.86 8.15
C LYS A 167 17.66 -13.31 7.76
N ILE A 168 17.58 -13.55 6.45
CA ILE A 168 17.39 -14.89 5.90
C ILE A 168 18.72 -15.39 5.36
N ARG A 169 19.06 -16.64 5.69
CA ARG A 169 20.15 -17.39 5.09
C ARG A 169 19.61 -18.35 4.05
N ALA A 170 20.19 -18.36 2.86
CA ALA A 170 19.87 -19.29 1.78
C ALA A 170 21.05 -20.21 1.48
N PHE A 171 20.78 -21.50 1.30
CA PHE A 171 21.77 -22.54 1.06
C PHE A 171 21.65 -23.10 -0.36
N THR A 172 22.76 -23.12 -1.09
CA THR A 172 22.86 -23.85 -2.37
C THR A 172 23.36 -25.28 -2.15
N THR A 173 24.17 -25.47 -1.10
CA THR A 173 24.61 -26.78 -0.58
C THR A 173 24.64 -26.74 0.95
N SER A 174 24.98 -27.83 1.63
CA SER A 174 25.12 -27.87 3.09
C SER A 174 26.18 -26.91 3.65
N GLU A 175 27.14 -26.46 2.83
CA GLU A 175 28.26 -25.61 3.25
C GLU A 175 28.29 -24.25 2.55
N LYS A 176 27.53 -24.08 1.46
CA LYS A 176 27.50 -22.85 0.67
C LYS A 176 26.21 -22.11 0.91
N PHE A 177 26.33 -20.92 1.50
CA PHE A 177 25.19 -20.07 1.82
C PHE A 177 25.46 -18.61 1.48
N THR A 178 24.38 -17.85 1.44
CA THR A 178 24.35 -16.39 1.29
C THR A 178 23.25 -15.84 2.18
N ASP A 179 23.49 -14.70 2.82
CA ASP A 179 22.52 -14.06 3.68
C ASP A 179 21.92 -12.83 3.00
N THR A 180 20.69 -12.48 3.36
CA THR A 180 20.19 -11.11 3.15
C THR A 180 20.89 -10.13 4.09
N VAL A 181 20.71 -8.83 3.86
CA VAL A 181 21.02 -7.85 4.92
C VAL A 181 20.03 -8.02 6.08
N TYR A 182 20.36 -7.43 7.23
CA TYR A 182 19.44 -7.35 8.36
C TYR A 182 18.22 -6.51 8.02
N SER A 183 17.07 -6.92 8.54
CA SER A 183 15.85 -6.11 8.56
C SER A 183 16.07 -4.82 9.36
N TYR A 184 15.13 -3.89 9.21
CA TYR A 184 14.97 -2.85 10.22
C TYR A 184 14.71 -3.47 11.60
N THR A 185 14.98 -2.68 12.63
CA THR A 185 14.72 -3.03 14.03
C THR A 185 13.23 -3.32 14.25
N ILE A 186 12.93 -4.46 14.87
CA ILE A 186 11.58 -4.90 15.23
C ILE A 186 11.53 -5.06 16.75
N SER A 187 10.58 -4.40 17.40
CA SER A 187 10.41 -4.50 18.86
C SER A 187 9.28 -5.45 19.19
N THR A 188 9.50 -6.40 20.08
CA THR A 188 8.41 -7.17 20.71
C THR A 188 7.63 -6.28 21.68
N ASP A 189 6.37 -6.64 21.93
CA ASP A 189 5.54 -5.93 22.90
C ASP A 189 6.06 -6.10 24.33
N PRO A 190 5.91 -5.10 25.21
CA PRO A 190 6.19 -5.29 26.64
C PRO A 190 5.19 -6.26 27.26
N ASP A 191 5.65 -7.10 28.19
CA ASP A 191 4.77 -8.01 28.93
C ASP A 191 3.97 -7.23 29.99
N ASN A 192 2.72 -6.92 29.66
CA ASN A 192 1.79 -6.23 30.54
C ASN A 192 0.95 -7.18 31.42
N THR A 193 1.23 -8.49 31.41
CA THR A 193 0.43 -9.51 32.12
C THR A 193 0.31 -9.20 33.62
N ALA A 194 1.37 -8.69 34.23
CA ALA A 194 1.37 -8.28 35.64
C ALA A 194 0.43 -7.09 35.93
N LEU A 195 0.30 -6.14 35.00
CA LEU A 195 -0.60 -4.98 35.15
C LEU A 195 -2.08 -5.39 35.00
N TYR A 196 -2.38 -6.28 34.07
CA TYR A 196 -3.75 -6.79 33.86
C TYR A 196 -4.25 -7.61 35.06
N LEU A 197 -3.40 -8.49 35.61
CA LEU A 197 -3.76 -9.27 36.80
C LEU A 197 -3.78 -8.43 38.08
N GLY A 198 -2.86 -7.47 38.23
CA GLY A 198 -2.70 -6.68 39.45
C GLY A 198 -3.68 -5.52 39.61
N ILE A 199 -4.13 -4.89 38.51
CA ILE A 199 -4.91 -3.64 38.57
C ILE A 199 -6.32 -3.83 38.01
N PHE A 200 -6.45 -4.45 36.84
CA PHE A 200 -7.74 -4.52 36.14
C PHE A 200 -8.69 -5.55 36.77
N MET A 201 -8.20 -6.73 37.16
CA MET A 201 -9.04 -7.78 37.77
C MET A 201 -9.70 -7.34 39.10
N PRO A 202 -8.98 -6.69 40.05
CA PRO A 202 -9.61 -6.14 41.25
C PRO A 202 -10.64 -5.05 40.94
N LEU A 203 -10.38 -4.20 39.95
CA LEU A 203 -11.26 -3.09 39.56
C LEU A 203 -12.59 -3.61 38.98
N VAL A 204 -12.53 -4.65 38.14
CA VAL A 204 -13.71 -5.31 37.56
C VAL A 204 -14.56 -5.99 38.65
N LEU A 205 -13.92 -6.66 39.61
CA LEU A 205 -14.61 -7.26 40.75
C LEU A 205 -15.29 -6.20 41.63
N LEU A 206 -14.65 -5.04 41.82
CA LEU A 206 -15.22 -3.93 42.59
C LEU A 206 -16.44 -3.31 41.90
N VAL A 207 -16.39 -3.12 40.58
CA VAL A 207 -17.53 -2.64 39.78
C VAL A 207 -18.70 -3.64 39.84
N LEU A 208 -18.44 -4.94 39.70
CA LEU A 208 -19.46 -5.98 39.84
C LEU A 208 -20.12 -5.96 41.22
N LEU A 209 -19.34 -5.76 42.28
CA LEU A 209 -19.86 -5.68 43.64
C LEU A 209 -20.76 -4.46 43.84
N VAL A 210 -20.39 -3.30 43.28
CA VAL A 210 -21.23 -2.09 43.27
C VAL A 210 -22.54 -2.33 42.54
N VAL A 211 -22.50 -2.97 41.35
CA VAL A 211 -23.71 -3.30 40.58
C VAL A 211 -24.63 -4.23 41.35
N ILE A 212 -24.08 -5.25 42.03
CA ILE A 212 -24.85 -6.16 42.89
C ILE A 212 -25.49 -5.41 44.06
N VAL A 213 -24.77 -4.51 44.72
CA VAL A 213 -25.32 -3.69 45.82
C VAL A 213 -26.44 -2.78 45.34
N VAL A 214 -26.28 -2.12 44.19
CA VAL A 214 -27.32 -1.29 43.57
C VAL A 214 -28.55 -2.11 43.23
N TYR A 215 -28.37 -3.29 42.63
CA TYR A 215 -29.45 -4.22 42.29
C TYR A 215 -30.22 -4.70 43.54
N LEU A 216 -29.51 -5.06 44.62
CA LEU A 216 -30.12 -5.46 45.88
C LEU A 216 -30.85 -4.30 46.59
N LYS A 217 -30.34 -3.07 46.48
CA LYS A 217 -31.00 -1.86 47.01
C LYS A 217 -32.26 -1.52 46.23
N HIS A 218 -32.23 -1.68 44.90
CA HIS A 218 -33.37 -1.46 44.03
C HIS A 218 -34.49 -2.50 44.23
N ARG A 219 -34.14 -3.72 44.69
CA ARG A 219 -35.13 -4.75 45.09
C ARG A 219 -35.72 -4.56 46.49
N ARG A 220 -35.12 -3.74 47.36
CA ARG A 220 -35.66 -3.45 48.70
C ARG A 220 -36.61 -2.25 48.75
N LEU A 221 -36.77 -1.50 47.67
CA LEU A 221 -37.63 -0.32 47.60
C LEU A 221 -38.71 -0.45 46.50
N GLY A 222 -39.83 -1.08 46.89
CA GLY A 222 -41.18 -0.81 46.38
C GLY A 222 -41.96 -2.03 45.83
N PRO A 223 -43.31 -2.12 45.96
CA PRO A 223 -44.27 -1.34 46.78
C PRO A 223 -45.27 -2.22 47.59
N PHE A 224 -45.82 -1.69 48.70
CA PHE A 224 -47.03 -2.24 49.34
C PHE A 224 -47.97 -1.11 49.80
N SER A 225 -49.27 -1.33 49.52
CA SER A 225 -50.46 -0.73 50.15
C SER A 225 -51.26 0.34 49.37
N ALA A 226 -52.24 -0.23 48.69
CA ALA A 226 -53.58 0.19 48.28
C ALA A 226 -54.36 1.27 49.11
N THR A 227 -55.03 2.15 48.35
CA THR A 227 -56.43 2.67 48.50
C THR A 227 -56.78 3.74 49.56
N LYS A 228 -57.23 4.96 49.16
CA LYS A 228 -58.64 5.37 48.88
C LYS A 228 -58.86 6.92 48.99
N LYS A 229 -59.49 7.48 47.95
CA LYS A 229 -60.51 8.56 47.90
C LYS A 229 -60.22 10.07 48.23
N THR A 230 -60.62 10.86 47.22
CA THR A 230 -61.48 12.08 47.17
C THR A 230 -60.92 13.52 47.12
N SER A 231 -61.39 14.16 46.04
CA SER A 231 -61.82 15.56 45.80
C SER A 231 -60.82 16.65 45.43
N ASN A 232 -61.03 17.14 44.19
CA ASN A 232 -61.00 18.51 43.67
C ASN A 232 -59.81 19.42 44.04
N THR A 233 -59.13 19.95 43.02
CA THR A 233 -59.25 21.36 42.54
C THR A 233 -58.34 21.56 41.31
N HIS A 234 -58.78 22.38 40.34
CA HIS A 234 -58.02 22.84 39.18
C HIS A 234 -56.62 23.38 39.51
N ASN A 235 -55.60 23.01 38.71
CA ASN A 235 -54.78 23.99 37.95
C ASN A 235 -53.67 23.33 37.11
N ASN A 236 -53.39 24.00 35.99
CA ASN A 236 -52.30 23.86 35.02
C ASN A 236 -50.95 23.32 35.54
N GLY A 237 -50.26 22.54 34.69
CA GLY A 237 -48.80 22.44 34.76
C GLY A 237 -48.16 21.21 34.13
N LYS A 238 -47.77 21.35 32.86
CA LYS A 238 -46.56 20.79 32.21
C LYS A 238 -46.25 19.29 32.39
N GLU A 239 -46.51 18.53 31.33
CA GLU A 239 -45.74 17.33 31.00
C GLU A 239 -44.35 17.76 30.51
N ASP A 240 -43.32 17.58 31.33
CA ASP A 240 -41.92 17.71 30.91
C ASP A 240 -41.53 16.44 30.14
N THR A 241 -41.87 16.43 28.86
CA THR A 241 -41.31 15.50 27.87
C THR A 241 -39.95 16.05 27.48
N LEU A 242 -38.89 15.64 28.17
CA LEU A 242 -37.50 15.85 27.73
C LEU A 242 -37.22 14.92 26.54
N SER A 243 -37.77 15.26 25.38
CA SER A 243 -37.19 14.86 24.11
C SER A 243 -35.86 15.62 23.99
N ILE A 244 -34.75 14.89 24.09
CA ILE A 244 -33.44 15.39 23.67
C ILE A 244 -33.62 15.85 22.23
N ALA A 245 -33.55 17.17 22.03
CA ALA A 245 -33.54 17.75 20.70
C ALA A 245 -32.37 17.12 19.94
N GLU A 246 -32.70 16.47 18.82
CA GLU A 246 -31.76 16.02 17.80
C GLU A 246 -30.80 17.18 17.50
N SER A 247 -29.56 17.06 17.93
CA SER A 247 -28.52 18.05 17.67
C SER A 247 -28.45 18.27 16.16
N GLU A 248 -28.68 19.49 15.69
CA GLU A 248 -28.59 19.82 14.26
C GLU A 248 -27.26 19.30 13.69
N LEU A 249 -27.35 18.37 12.74
CA LEU A 249 -26.18 17.72 12.15
C LEU A 249 -25.45 18.76 11.29
N ILE A 250 -24.30 19.26 11.77
CA ILE A 250 -23.50 20.25 11.05
C ILE A 250 -22.90 19.58 9.82
N THR A 251 -23.35 19.96 8.62
CA THR A 251 -22.89 19.38 7.35
C THR A 251 -22.08 20.34 6.48
N SER A 252 -21.95 21.62 6.87
CA SER A 252 -21.34 22.68 6.05
C SER A 252 -20.79 23.79 6.96
N ARG A 253 -19.62 24.35 6.60
CA ARG A 253 -18.96 25.47 7.29
C ARG A 253 -18.31 26.41 6.26
N PRO A 254 -19.09 27.23 5.54
CA PRO A 254 -18.55 28.12 4.53
C PRO A 254 -17.77 29.29 5.14
N ILE A 255 -16.60 29.57 4.57
CA ILE A 255 -15.67 30.63 4.97
C ILE A 255 -15.50 31.59 3.79
N LYS A 256 -15.60 32.89 4.03
CA LYS A 256 -15.33 33.91 3.00
C LYS A 256 -13.84 34.00 2.71
N LEU A 257 -13.45 34.10 1.44
CA LEU A 257 -12.03 34.11 1.05
C LEU A 257 -11.24 35.27 1.67
N LYS A 258 -11.86 36.45 1.77
CA LYS A 258 -11.27 37.63 2.42
C LYS A 258 -10.95 37.43 3.91
N ASP A 259 -11.69 36.54 4.58
CA ASP A 259 -11.57 36.27 6.01
C ASP A 259 -10.75 34.99 6.25
N PHE A 260 -10.25 34.34 5.19
CA PHE A 260 -9.63 33.01 5.26
C PHE A 260 -8.30 33.00 6.00
N SER A 261 -7.47 34.03 5.84
CA SER A 261 -6.19 34.17 6.56
C SER A 261 -6.42 34.24 8.08
N GLU A 262 -7.40 35.04 8.51
CA GLU A 262 -7.75 35.14 9.93
C GLU A 262 -8.41 33.86 10.45
N HIS A 263 -9.29 33.25 9.65
CA HIS A 263 -9.87 31.95 9.97
C HIS A 263 -8.78 30.90 10.19
N PHE A 264 -7.82 30.78 9.28
CA PHE A 264 -6.70 29.84 9.42
C PHE A 264 -5.91 30.09 10.70
N ARG A 265 -5.56 31.36 10.99
CA ARG A 265 -4.82 31.75 12.20
C ARG A 265 -5.56 31.36 13.49
N ILE A 266 -6.88 31.49 13.51
CA ILE A 266 -7.71 31.08 14.65
C ILE A 266 -7.78 29.55 14.76
N MET A 267 -7.89 28.84 13.62
CA MET A 267 -8.00 27.39 13.59
C MET A 267 -6.71 26.69 14.01
N SER A 268 -5.56 27.24 13.60
CA SER A 268 -4.22 26.72 13.91
C SER A 268 -3.69 27.10 15.31
N ALA A 269 -4.42 27.94 16.05
CA ALA A 269 -4.02 28.35 17.38
C ALA A 269 -4.02 27.17 18.36
N ASP A 270 -3.25 27.30 19.45
CA ASP A 270 -3.20 26.32 20.54
C ASP A 270 -2.88 24.88 20.06
N SER A 271 -1.90 24.77 19.16
CA SER A 271 -1.51 23.50 18.53
C SER A 271 -2.66 22.85 17.74
N ASP A 272 -3.26 23.62 16.83
CA ASP A 272 -4.31 23.17 15.92
C ASP A 272 -5.61 22.69 16.59
N PHE A 273 -5.87 23.07 17.85
CA PHE A 273 -6.99 22.57 18.67
C PHE A 273 -8.34 22.60 17.95
N ARG A 274 -8.65 23.70 17.23
CA ARG A 274 -9.93 23.85 16.52
C ARG A 274 -9.97 23.04 15.22
N PHE A 275 -8.84 22.82 14.55
CA PHE A 275 -8.77 21.88 13.45
C PHE A 275 -9.04 20.45 13.94
N SER A 276 -8.47 20.07 15.09
CA SER A 276 -8.73 18.75 15.68
C SER A 276 -10.21 18.57 16.02
N GLU A 277 -10.83 19.56 16.68
CA GLU A 277 -12.26 19.52 17.03
C GLU A 277 -13.15 19.43 15.79
N GLU A 278 -12.91 20.27 14.78
CA GLU A 278 -13.69 20.26 13.54
C GLU A 278 -13.52 18.96 12.74
N PHE A 279 -12.31 18.44 12.63
CA PHE A 279 -12.05 17.20 11.90
C PHE A 279 -12.67 15.98 12.60
N GLU A 280 -12.72 15.96 13.93
CA GLU A 280 -13.35 14.88 14.70
C GLU A 280 -14.86 14.77 14.41
N LEU A 281 -15.54 15.88 14.10
CA LEU A 281 -16.95 15.87 13.68
C LEU A 281 -17.18 15.04 12.40
N LEU A 282 -16.17 14.90 11.54
CA LEU A 282 -16.27 14.13 10.29
C LEU A 282 -16.12 12.62 10.51
N LYS A 283 -15.65 12.16 11.67
CA LYS A 283 -15.22 10.77 11.93
C LYS A 283 -16.29 9.71 11.65
N HIS A 284 -17.55 10.02 11.96
CA HIS A 284 -18.66 9.09 11.81
C HIS A 284 -19.43 9.24 10.48
N VAL A 285 -19.11 10.25 9.67
CA VAL A 285 -19.85 10.57 8.44
C VAL A 285 -19.79 9.42 7.45
N GLY A 286 -20.97 8.93 7.06
CA GLY A 286 -21.16 7.89 6.05
C GLY A 286 -20.82 6.47 6.51
N ARG A 287 -20.30 6.27 7.73
CA ARG A 287 -19.83 4.94 8.20
C ARG A 287 -20.96 3.95 8.46
N ASP A 288 -22.20 4.43 8.48
CA ASP A 288 -23.45 3.67 8.54
C ASP A 288 -23.85 3.02 7.21
N LYS A 289 -23.23 3.42 6.09
CA LYS A 289 -23.56 2.93 4.76
C LYS A 289 -23.07 1.49 4.55
N PRO A 290 -23.85 0.64 3.86
CA PRO A 290 -23.50 -0.76 3.66
C PRO A 290 -22.35 -0.95 2.66
N CYS A 291 -21.57 -2.01 2.85
CA CYS A 291 -20.45 -2.45 2.01
C CYS A 291 -20.57 -3.93 1.61
N ASN A 292 -21.79 -4.44 1.47
CA ASN A 292 -22.07 -5.87 1.35
C ASN A 292 -21.34 -6.53 0.18
N ALA A 293 -21.24 -5.84 -0.97
CA ALA A 293 -20.53 -6.37 -2.13
C ALA A 293 -19.05 -6.61 -1.85
N ALA A 294 -18.41 -5.73 -1.07
CA ALA A 294 -17.01 -5.85 -0.70
C ALA A 294 -16.74 -6.96 0.31
N ASP A 295 -17.74 -7.27 1.15
CA ASP A 295 -17.67 -8.29 2.19
C ASP A 295 -17.91 -9.72 1.68
N LEU A 296 -18.36 -9.88 0.43
CA LEU A 296 -18.52 -11.19 -0.20
C LEU A 296 -17.17 -11.95 -0.20
N PRO A 297 -17.15 -13.26 0.16
CA PRO A 297 -15.92 -14.03 0.24
C PRO A 297 -15.04 -13.96 -1.02
N VAL A 298 -15.65 -13.92 -2.21
CA VAL A 298 -14.96 -13.84 -3.51
C VAL A 298 -14.30 -12.48 -3.74
N ASN A 299 -14.83 -11.41 -3.13
CA ASN A 299 -14.37 -10.03 -3.30
C ASN A 299 -13.37 -9.61 -2.23
N ARG A 300 -13.32 -10.28 -1.07
CA ARG A 300 -12.36 -9.98 0.00
C ARG A 300 -10.90 -9.91 -0.48
N PRO A 301 -10.39 -10.83 -1.32
CA PRO A 301 -9.02 -10.76 -1.83
C PRO A 301 -8.76 -9.60 -2.79
N LYS A 302 -9.82 -8.98 -3.34
CA LYS A 302 -9.72 -7.80 -4.22
C LYS A 302 -9.52 -6.50 -3.43
N ASN A 303 -9.63 -6.53 -2.09
CA ASN A 303 -9.43 -5.36 -1.22
C ASN A 303 -8.01 -5.33 -0.63
N ARG A 304 -7.29 -4.22 -0.81
CA ARG A 304 -5.94 -4.02 -0.22
C ARG A 304 -5.98 -3.90 1.30
N PHE A 305 -7.07 -3.36 1.85
CA PHE A 305 -7.27 -3.18 3.29
C PHE A 305 -8.67 -3.64 3.70
N THR A 306 -8.75 -4.39 4.79
CA THR A 306 -10.02 -4.94 5.32
C THR A 306 -10.96 -3.87 5.88
N ASN A 307 -10.43 -2.71 6.24
CA ASN A 307 -11.19 -1.60 6.82
C ASN A 307 -11.47 -0.45 5.82
N ILE A 308 -11.05 -0.60 4.56
CA ILE A 308 -11.27 0.39 3.49
C ILE A 308 -12.09 -0.27 2.38
N LEU A 309 -13.41 -0.31 2.60
CA LEU A 309 -14.36 -0.97 1.70
C LEU A 309 -15.22 0.09 0.98
N PRO A 310 -15.56 -0.12 -0.30
CA PRO A 310 -16.43 0.79 -1.04
C PRO A 310 -17.88 0.65 -0.56
N TYR A 311 -18.58 1.77 -0.37
CA TYR A 311 -20.01 1.74 -0.09
C TYR A 311 -20.81 1.25 -1.29
N ASP A 312 -21.83 0.42 -1.06
CA ASP A 312 -22.59 -0.25 -2.13
C ASP A 312 -23.29 0.74 -3.08
N HIS A 313 -23.84 1.83 -2.54
CA HIS A 313 -24.63 2.81 -3.32
C HIS A 313 -23.81 3.62 -4.33
N SER A 314 -22.51 3.78 -4.08
CA SER A 314 -21.61 4.66 -4.86
C SER A 314 -20.48 3.88 -5.52
N ARG A 315 -20.37 2.56 -5.30
CA ARG A 315 -19.30 1.75 -5.90
C ARG A 315 -19.39 1.74 -7.43
N VAL A 316 -18.24 1.71 -8.09
CA VAL A 316 -18.20 1.42 -9.52
C VAL A 316 -18.52 -0.07 -9.73
N LYS A 317 -19.28 -0.36 -10.77
CA LYS A 317 -19.63 -1.73 -11.16
C LYS A 317 -19.03 -2.01 -12.53
N LEU A 318 -18.21 -3.04 -12.62
CA LEU A 318 -17.73 -3.56 -13.90
C LEU A 318 -18.87 -4.31 -14.59
N LEU A 319 -18.80 -4.45 -15.91
CA LEU A 319 -19.71 -5.33 -16.63
C LEU A 319 -19.53 -6.78 -16.13
N PRO A 320 -20.60 -7.44 -15.66
CA PRO A 320 -20.51 -8.80 -15.17
C PRO A 320 -20.15 -9.76 -16.30
N THR A 321 -19.42 -10.82 -15.97
CA THR A 321 -19.10 -11.93 -16.86
C THR A 321 -19.87 -13.15 -16.38
N ASP A 322 -20.50 -13.88 -17.30
CA ASP A 322 -21.44 -14.96 -16.97
C ASP A 322 -20.81 -16.12 -16.15
N ASP A 323 -19.49 -16.27 -16.22
CA ASP A 323 -18.75 -17.41 -15.65
C ASP A 323 -18.03 -17.12 -14.32
N GLU A 324 -18.10 -15.89 -13.79
CA GLU A 324 -17.33 -15.49 -12.59
C GLU A 324 -18.16 -14.69 -11.56
N ASP A 325 -18.38 -15.29 -10.39
CA ASP A 325 -19.01 -14.62 -9.26
C ASP A 325 -18.15 -13.44 -8.76
N GLY A 326 -18.75 -12.27 -8.59
CA GLY A 326 -18.06 -11.06 -8.14
C GLY A 326 -17.19 -10.41 -9.23
N SER A 327 -17.41 -10.75 -10.50
CA SER A 327 -16.72 -10.11 -11.64
C SER A 327 -17.07 -8.62 -11.79
N ASP A 328 -18.20 -8.18 -11.25
CA ASP A 328 -18.66 -6.78 -11.27
C ASP A 328 -17.92 -5.89 -10.24
N PHE A 329 -17.12 -6.50 -9.37
CA PHE A 329 -16.54 -5.85 -8.20
C PHE A 329 -15.13 -5.33 -8.46
N ILE A 330 -14.94 -4.06 -8.11
CA ILE A 330 -13.65 -3.41 -7.93
C ILE A 330 -13.76 -2.45 -6.73
N ASN A 331 -12.68 -2.32 -5.93
CA ASN A 331 -12.67 -1.40 -4.79
C ASN A 331 -12.53 0.05 -5.24
N SER A 332 -13.64 0.64 -5.68
CA SER A 332 -13.70 2.04 -6.10
C SER A 332 -15.10 2.62 -5.92
N ASN A 333 -15.18 3.95 -5.77
CA ASN A 333 -16.43 4.70 -5.66
C ASN A 333 -16.41 5.91 -6.58
N TYR A 334 -17.56 6.31 -7.10
CA TYR A 334 -17.72 7.63 -7.69
C TYR A 334 -17.66 8.68 -6.58
N ILE A 335 -16.94 9.77 -6.82
CA ILE A 335 -16.81 10.91 -5.92
C ILE A 335 -17.19 12.20 -6.67
N PRO A 336 -17.99 13.08 -6.06
CA PRO A 336 -18.36 14.36 -6.65
C PRO A 336 -17.14 15.28 -6.73
N GLY A 337 -17.06 16.00 -7.84
CA GLY A 337 -16.10 17.08 -8.04
C GLY A 337 -16.78 18.44 -8.15
N TYR A 338 -16.10 19.39 -8.79
CA TYR A 338 -16.67 20.71 -9.04
C TYR A 338 -17.67 20.71 -10.19
N ASN A 339 -17.42 19.90 -11.22
CA ASN A 339 -18.13 19.92 -12.50
C ASN A 339 -19.24 18.86 -12.58
N SER A 340 -19.13 17.76 -11.83
CA SER A 340 -20.07 16.64 -11.89
C SER A 340 -20.16 15.87 -10.56
N PRO A 341 -21.35 15.31 -10.21
CA PRO A 341 -21.50 14.42 -9.06
C PRO A 341 -20.74 13.08 -9.21
N ARG A 342 -20.27 12.76 -10.42
CA ARG A 342 -19.44 11.59 -10.72
C ARG A 342 -18.16 11.97 -11.48
N GLU A 343 -17.63 13.15 -11.18
CA GLU A 343 -16.41 13.65 -11.83
C GLU A 343 -15.21 12.74 -11.59
N PHE A 344 -15.13 12.10 -10.42
CA PHE A 344 -14.03 11.23 -10.05
C PHE A 344 -14.47 9.79 -9.82
N ILE A 345 -13.59 8.86 -10.14
CA ILE A 345 -13.59 7.50 -9.61
C ILE A 345 -12.39 7.39 -8.68
N VAL A 346 -12.64 7.21 -7.39
CA VAL A 346 -11.56 7.01 -6.41
C VAL A 346 -11.43 5.53 -6.11
N THR A 347 -10.23 4.99 -6.30
CA THR A 347 -9.92 3.57 -6.14
C THR A 347 -8.71 3.36 -5.25
N GLN A 348 -8.57 2.16 -4.68
CA GLN A 348 -7.31 1.73 -4.08
C GLN A 348 -6.20 1.63 -5.15
N GLY A 349 -4.94 1.71 -4.73
CA GLY A 349 -3.81 1.34 -5.58
C GLY A 349 -3.94 -0.13 -5.98
N PRO A 350 -3.98 -0.46 -7.28
CA PRO A 350 -4.21 -1.83 -7.75
C PRO A 350 -3.30 -2.83 -7.07
N LEU A 351 -3.84 -4.01 -6.76
CA LEU A 351 -3.05 -5.19 -6.42
C LEU A 351 -2.60 -5.84 -7.73
N HIS A 352 -1.55 -6.66 -7.67
CA HIS A 352 -1.17 -7.49 -8.81
C HIS A 352 -2.36 -8.33 -9.34
N SER A 353 -3.22 -8.83 -8.44
CA SER A 353 -4.42 -9.60 -8.77
C SER A 353 -5.59 -8.76 -9.31
N THR A 354 -5.55 -7.43 -9.24
CA THR A 354 -6.67 -6.55 -9.64
C THR A 354 -6.26 -5.51 -10.70
N ARG A 355 -5.08 -5.66 -11.32
CA ARG A 355 -4.62 -4.74 -12.38
C ARG A 355 -5.47 -4.85 -13.65
N ASP A 356 -5.94 -6.05 -13.95
CA ASP A 356 -6.83 -6.31 -15.09
C ASP A 356 -8.20 -5.65 -14.86
N ASP A 357 -8.76 -5.81 -13.66
CA ASP A 357 -9.98 -5.11 -13.23
C ASP A 357 -9.83 -3.58 -13.30
N PHE A 358 -8.66 -3.05 -12.92
CA PHE A 358 -8.38 -1.61 -12.97
C PHE A 358 -8.40 -1.06 -14.40
N TRP A 359 -7.72 -1.72 -15.34
CA TRP A 359 -7.75 -1.30 -16.74
C TRP A 359 -9.12 -1.51 -17.38
N ARG A 360 -9.81 -2.59 -17.03
CA ARG A 360 -11.21 -2.83 -17.43
C ARG A 360 -12.11 -1.69 -16.95
N MET A 361 -11.97 -1.25 -15.71
CA MET A 361 -12.66 -0.07 -15.18
C MET A 361 -12.34 1.18 -15.99
N ALA A 362 -11.06 1.47 -16.26
CA ALA A 362 -10.65 2.64 -17.02
C ALA A 362 -11.27 2.65 -18.43
N TRP A 363 -11.34 1.48 -19.07
CA TRP A 363 -11.95 1.33 -20.38
C TRP A 363 -13.48 1.48 -20.34
N GLU A 364 -14.17 0.73 -19.48
CA GLU A 364 -15.64 0.74 -19.41
C GLU A 364 -16.19 2.12 -19.01
N GLN A 365 -15.48 2.82 -18.13
CA GLN A 365 -15.85 4.16 -17.68
C GLN A 365 -15.40 5.27 -18.63
N ASN A 366 -14.73 4.91 -19.74
CA ASN A 366 -14.20 5.84 -20.74
C ASN A 366 -13.30 6.92 -20.12
N SER A 367 -12.57 6.57 -19.05
CA SER A 367 -11.65 7.49 -18.38
C SER A 367 -10.49 7.85 -19.29
N ARG A 368 -10.06 9.11 -19.22
CA ARG A 368 -8.94 9.67 -20.01
C ARG A 368 -7.82 10.21 -19.16
N ALA A 369 -7.98 10.16 -17.84
CA ALA A 369 -7.01 10.67 -16.89
C ALA A 369 -6.96 9.76 -15.66
N ILE A 370 -5.74 9.43 -15.23
CA ILE A 370 -5.43 8.71 -14.00
C ILE A 370 -4.51 9.61 -13.18
N VAL A 371 -4.87 9.86 -11.92
CA VAL A 371 -4.05 10.58 -10.95
C VAL A 371 -3.56 9.60 -9.89
N MET A 372 -2.25 9.38 -9.85
CA MET A 372 -1.56 8.50 -8.92
C MET A 372 -0.81 9.32 -7.89
N LEU A 373 -1.18 9.21 -6.61
CA LEU A 373 -0.65 10.03 -5.51
C LEU A 373 0.23 9.21 -4.54
N THR A 374 0.90 8.19 -5.04
CA THR A 374 1.74 7.30 -4.23
C THR A 374 2.87 6.76 -5.07
N ARG A 375 4.04 6.54 -4.48
CA ARG A 375 5.03 5.65 -5.10
C ARG A 375 4.56 4.20 -4.92
N CYS A 376 4.96 3.31 -5.82
CA CYS A 376 4.62 1.88 -5.69
C CYS A 376 5.15 1.30 -4.38
N ILE A 377 6.33 1.74 -3.94
CA ILE A 377 6.97 1.35 -2.69
C ILE A 377 7.33 2.60 -1.89
N GLU A 378 6.96 2.60 -0.61
CA GLU A 378 7.19 3.67 0.34
C GLU A 378 7.67 3.05 1.66
N LYS A 379 8.84 3.47 2.16
CA LYS A 379 9.52 2.85 3.33
C LYS A 379 9.53 1.32 3.29
N GLY A 380 9.83 0.74 2.13
CA GLY A 380 9.90 -0.71 1.93
C GLY A 380 8.55 -1.45 1.94
N ARG A 381 7.43 -0.72 2.04
CA ARG A 381 6.08 -1.28 1.97
C ARG A 381 5.48 -1.02 0.60
N GLU A 382 4.93 -2.06 -0.03
CA GLU A 382 4.17 -1.93 -1.26
C GLU A 382 2.86 -1.16 -0.98
N LYS A 383 2.71 -0.02 -1.65
CA LYS A 383 1.53 0.83 -1.58
C LYS A 383 0.61 0.63 -2.78
N CYS A 384 1.19 0.29 -3.93
CA CYS A 384 0.52 0.10 -5.20
C CYS A 384 1.35 -0.87 -6.05
N ASP A 385 0.70 -1.80 -6.76
CA ASP A 385 1.36 -2.59 -7.80
C ASP A 385 1.74 -1.68 -8.98
N HIS A 386 2.77 -2.06 -9.74
CA HIS A 386 3.15 -1.37 -10.96
C HIS A 386 2.25 -1.86 -12.11
N TYR A 387 1.09 -1.22 -12.25
CA TYR A 387 0.02 -1.67 -13.16
C TYR A 387 0.15 -1.13 -14.59
N TRP A 388 1.25 -0.48 -14.95
CA TRP A 388 1.50 0.02 -16.31
C TRP A 388 2.79 -0.61 -16.89
N PRO A 389 3.05 -0.49 -18.21
CA PRO A 389 4.25 -1.08 -18.81
C PRO A 389 5.55 -0.48 -18.24
N TYR A 390 6.64 -1.24 -18.28
CA TYR A 390 7.97 -0.74 -17.87
C TYR A 390 8.71 0.00 -18.99
N ASP A 391 8.30 -0.23 -20.23
CA ASP A 391 8.92 0.30 -21.43
C ASP A 391 7.84 0.59 -22.51
N THR A 392 8.28 0.90 -23.72
CA THR A 392 7.39 1.18 -24.86
C THR A 392 6.78 -0.08 -25.48
N GLN A 393 7.09 -1.29 -24.99
CA GLN A 393 6.46 -2.50 -25.47
C GLN A 393 5.02 -2.60 -24.96
N PRO A 394 4.07 -3.04 -25.80
CA PRO A 394 2.72 -3.25 -25.36
C PRO A 394 2.62 -4.32 -24.26
N SER A 395 1.89 -3.99 -23.19
CA SER A 395 1.52 -4.94 -22.13
C SER A 395 0.01 -5.19 -22.16
N PHE A 396 -0.39 -6.43 -21.86
CA PHE A 396 -1.79 -6.84 -21.82
C PHE A 396 -2.26 -7.04 -20.38
N TYR A 397 -3.43 -6.48 -20.07
CA TYR A 397 -4.14 -6.59 -18.80
C TYR A 397 -5.56 -7.09 -19.12
N GLY A 398 -5.79 -8.39 -18.99
CA GLY A 398 -6.96 -9.03 -19.59
C GLY A 398 -7.00 -8.86 -21.12
N ASP A 399 -8.08 -8.30 -21.64
CA ASP A 399 -8.30 -8.00 -23.06
C ASP A 399 -7.91 -6.56 -23.46
N ILE A 400 -7.29 -5.81 -22.54
CA ILE A 400 -6.85 -4.43 -22.76
C ILE A 400 -5.34 -4.38 -22.96
N GLN A 401 -4.94 -3.85 -24.11
CA GLN A 401 -3.55 -3.57 -24.44
C GLN A 401 -3.21 -2.14 -24.03
N VAL A 402 -2.11 -1.95 -23.29
CA VAL A 402 -1.61 -0.64 -22.86
C VAL A 402 -0.18 -0.48 -23.36
N THR A 403 0.10 0.66 -23.97
CA THR A 403 1.41 1.02 -24.50
C THR A 403 1.78 2.43 -24.07
N ILE A 404 3.01 2.62 -23.59
CA ILE A 404 3.54 3.95 -23.27
C ILE A 404 3.95 4.64 -24.57
N LEU A 405 3.40 5.84 -24.80
CA LEU A 405 3.74 6.67 -25.95
C LEU A 405 4.85 7.67 -25.59
N ASN A 406 4.65 8.39 -24.50
CA ASN A 406 5.61 9.36 -23.98
C ASN A 406 5.55 9.41 -22.45
N GLU A 407 6.62 9.92 -21.85
CA GLU A 407 6.70 10.23 -20.44
C GLU A 407 7.48 11.53 -20.26
N SER A 408 6.86 12.50 -19.57
CA SER A 408 7.47 13.77 -19.18
C SER A 408 7.76 13.75 -17.69
N GLN A 409 9.03 13.90 -17.32
CA GLN A 409 9.46 13.91 -15.92
C GLN A 409 9.60 15.35 -15.41
N TYR A 410 8.93 15.65 -14.31
CA TYR A 410 9.04 16.90 -13.55
C TYR A 410 9.67 16.59 -12.18
N PRO A 411 10.12 17.61 -11.41
CA PRO A 411 10.74 17.38 -10.10
C PRO A 411 9.84 16.59 -9.12
N ASP A 412 8.54 16.87 -9.14
CA ASP A 412 7.58 16.35 -8.14
C ASP A 412 6.56 15.36 -8.70
N TRP A 413 6.50 15.22 -10.03
CA TRP A 413 5.57 14.31 -10.69
C TRP A 413 6.07 13.86 -12.06
N THR A 414 5.49 12.79 -12.59
CA THR A 414 5.61 12.42 -14.00
C THR A 414 4.25 12.51 -14.69
N ILE A 415 4.27 12.75 -16.00
CA ILE A 415 3.09 12.69 -16.85
C ILE A 415 3.39 11.72 -17.99
N ALA A 416 2.70 10.58 -18.02
CA ALA A 416 2.81 9.61 -19.11
C ALA A 416 1.54 9.60 -19.96
N GLU A 417 1.68 9.42 -21.26
CA GLU A 417 0.56 9.17 -22.16
C GLU A 417 0.53 7.71 -22.59
N PHE A 418 -0.61 7.06 -22.35
CA PHE A 418 -0.83 5.67 -22.69
C PHE A 418 -1.79 5.55 -23.88
N LYS A 419 -1.41 4.75 -24.87
CA LYS A 419 -2.34 4.19 -25.84
C LYS A 419 -2.98 2.95 -25.24
N VAL A 420 -4.28 3.01 -25.00
CA VAL A 420 -5.09 1.91 -24.48
C VAL A 420 -5.97 1.39 -25.61
N MET A 421 -5.94 0.08 -25.86
CA MET A 421 -6.68 -0.56 -26.95
C MET A 421 -7.47 -1.77 -26.46
N ARG A 422 -8.64 -1.99 -27.07
CA ARG A 422 -9.46 -3.18 -26.91
C ARG A 422 -10.11 -3.50 -28.25
N GLY A 423 -9.71 -4.61 -28.87
CA GLY A 423 -10.04 -4.87 -30.28
C GLY A 423 -9.50 -3.76 -31.18
N ASP A 424 -10.35 -3.25 -32.08
CA ASP A 424 -9.97 -2.20 -33.04
C ASP A 424 -10.10 -0.77 -32.49
N GLN A 425 -10.63 -0.62 -31.27
CA GLN A 425 -10.78 0.70 -30.66
C GLN A 425 -9.51 1.08 -29.88
N SER A 426 -9.07 2.33 -30.01
CA SER A 426 -7.96 2.88 -29.25
C SER A 426 -8.30 4.22 -28.60
N ARG A 427 -7.62 4.51 -27.48
CA ARG A 427 -7.86 5.67 -26.62
C ARG A 427 -6.55 6.15 -26.04
N ILE A 428 -6.37 7.47 -25.94
CA ILE A 428 -5.30 8.06 -25.15
C ILE A 428 -5.78 8.27 -23.72
N VAL A 429 -4.97 7.82 -22.77
CA VAL A 429 -5.16 8.03 -21.32
C VAL A 429 -3.90 8.70 -20.77
N ARG A 430 -4.06 9.84 -20.11
CA ARG A 430 -2.96 10.52 -19.41
C ARG A 430 -2.84 10.02 -17.99
N HIS A 431 -1.62 9.73 -17.56
CA HIS A 431 -1.31 9.32 -16.21
C HIS A 431 -0.46 10.38 -15.53
N PHE A 432 -0.97 10.93 -14.44
CA PHE A 432 -0.34 11.98 -13.64
C PHE A 432 0.13 11.35 -12.34
N HIS A 433 1.43 11.14 -12.19
CA HIS A 433 2.02 10.47 -11.04
C HIS A 433 2.73 11.46 -10.14
N PHE A 434 2.13 11.86 -9.02
CA PHE A 434 2.79 12.67 -8.01
C PHE A 434 3.72 11.80 -7.15
N THR A 435 5.03 12.03 -7.25
CA THR A 435 6.07 11.13 -6.75
C THR A 435 6.70 11.57 -5.44
N THR A 436 6.51 12.84 -5.04
CA THR A 436 7.16 13.43 -3.86
C THR A 436 6.26 13.55 -2.62
N TRP A 437 5.07 12.93 -2.62
CA TRP A 437 4.27 12.85 -1.39
C TRP A 437 4.99 12.01 -0.33
N PRO A 438 5.29 12.56 0.86
CA PRO A 438 6.02 11.82 1.88
C PRO A 438 5.20 10.68 2.50
N ASP A 439 5.90 9.68 3.00
CA ASP A 439 5.29 8.47 3.56
C ASP A 439 4.58 8.75 4.90
N PHE A 440 5.04 9.76 5.65
CA PHE A 440 4.38 10.33 6.82
C PHE A 440 4.19 11.83 6.59
N GLY A 441 3.01 12.35 6.95
CA GLY A 441 2.68 13.75 6.78
C GLY A 441 2.14 14.10 5.40
N VAL A 442 2.43 15.33 4.98
CA VAL A 442 1.88 16.01 3.81
C VAL A 442 3.02 16.68 3.01
N PRO A 443 2.82 17.00 1.73
CA PRO A 443 3.87 17.64 0.93
C PRO A 443 4.30 18.97 1.54
N GLU A 444 5.60 19.11 1.79
CA GLU A 444 6.23 20.34 2.26
C GLU A 444 7.28 20.81 1.23
N PRO A 445 7.18 22.05 0.73
CA PRO A 445 6.15 23.05 1.04
C PRO A 445 4.79 22.76 0.37
N PRO A 446 3.65 23.23 0.92
CA PRO A 446 2.30 23.03 0.37
C PRO A 446 2.12 23.47 -1.09
N LYS A 447 2.95 24.43 -1.55
CA LYS A 447 2.96 24.90 -2.95
C LYS A 447 3.21 23.78 -3.96
N THR A 448 3.93 22.73 -3.57
CA THR A 448 4.25 21.61 -4.48
C THR A 448 2.97 20.88 -4.92
N LEU A 449 2.04 20.64 -3.98
CA LEU A 449 0.76 20.03 -4.31
C LEU A 449 -0.14 20.97 -5.13
N VAL A 450 -0.13 22.27 -4.84
CA VAL A 450 -0.86 23.28 -5.62
C VAL A 450 -0.38 23.29 -7.08
N LYS A 451 0.93 23.32 -7.32
CA LYS A 451 1.53 23.27 -8.66
C LYS A 451 1.09 22.01 -9.42
N PHE A 452 1.09 20.85 -8.77
CA PHE A 452 0.62 19.61 -9.38
C PHE A 452 -0.86 19.67 -9.77
N VAL A 453 -1.74 20.15 -8.87
CA VAL A 453 -3.19 20.27 -9.15
C VAL A 453 -3.45 21.21 -10.33
N ARG A 454 -2.74 22.34 -10.42
CA ARG A 454 -2.84 23.26 -11.56
C ARG A 454 -2.35 22.61 -12.86
N ALA A 455 -1.18 21.98 -12.84
CA ALA A 455 -0.61 21.29 -14.01
C ALA A 455 -1.52 20.16 -14.52
N PHE A 456 -2.17 19.44 -13.60
CA PHE A 456 -3.19 18.43 -13.90
C PHE A 456 -4.41 19.05 -14.59
N ARG A 457 -5.00 20.11 -14.01
CA ARG A 457 -6.21 20.74 -14.56
C ARG A 457 -5.98 21.44 -15.89
N GLU A 458 -4.81 22.03 -16.09
CA GLU A 458 -4.42 22.61 -17.38
C GLU A 458 -4.43 21.57 -18.52
N ARG A 459 -4.07 20.32 -18.22
CA ARG A 459 -3.97 19.21 -19.19
C ARG A 459 -5.23 18.34 -19.27
N CYS A 460 -6.23 18.60 -18.43
CA CYS A 460 -7.50 17.87 -18.43
C CYS A 460 -8.62 18.75 -18.98
N SER A 461 -9.26 18.31 -20.07
CA SER A 461 -10.36 19.05 -20.68
C SER A 461 -11.58 19.10 -19.73
N PRO A 462 -12.06 20.30 -19.33
CA PRO A 462 -13.22 20.45 -18.44
C PRO A 462 -14.50 19.81 -18.98
N ASP A 463 -14.67 19.79 -20.31
CA ASP A 463 -15.91 19.38 -20.98
C ASP A 463 -15.99 17.88 -21.30
N SER A 464 -15.07 17.06 -20.78
CA SER A 464 -15.00 15.66 -21.22
C SER A 464 -16.16 14.80 -20.72
N ASN A 465 -16.90 15.21 -19.67
CA ASN A 465 -17.92 14.43 -18.95
C ASN A 465 -17.49 13.00 -18.57
N LYS A 466 -16.19 12.71 -18.64
CA LYS A 466 -15.59 11.39 -18.39
C LYS A 466 -14.99 11.40 -16.99
N PRO A 467 -15.23 10.36 -16.17
CA PRO A 467 -14.67 10.30 -14.84
C PRO A 467 -13.13 10.27 -14.86
N ILE A 468 -12.50 11.03 -13.96
CA ILE A 468 -11.07 10.99 -13.70
C ILE A 468 -10.80 9.92 -12.64
N ILE A 469 -9.88 8.99 -12.92
CA ILE A 469 -9.50 7.99 -11.93
C ILE A 469 -8.47 8.62 -10.99
N VAL A 470 -8.68 8.51 -9.68
CA VAL A 470 -7.74 9.00 -8.66
C VAL A 470 -7.44 7.86 -7.71
N HIS A 471 -6.16 7.61 -7.43
CA HIS A 471 -5.79 6.63 -6.42
C HIS A 471 -4.53 7.03 -5.67
N CYS A 472 -4.34 6.39 -4.52
CA CYS A 472 -3.09 6.37 -3.79
C CYS A 472 -2.82 4.92 -3.39
N SER A 473 -2.62 4.62 -2.09
CA SER A 473 -2.58 3.24 -1.60
C SER A 473 -3.97 2.72 -1.25
N ALA A 474 -4.63 3.31 -0.24
CA ALA A 474 -5.99 2.94 0.15
C ALA A 474 -7.08 3.63 -0.71
N GLY A 475 -6.71 4.70 -1.44
CA GLY A 475 -7.66 5.51 -2.20
C GLY A 475 -8.58 6.33 -1.29
N VAL A 476 -8.06 6.93 -0.22
CA VAL A 476 -8.88 7.72 0.74
C VAL A 476 -8.18 9.02 1.15
N GLY A 477 -6.99 8.94 1.76
CA GLY A 477 -6.29 10.08 2.33
C GLY A 477 -5.80 11.08 1.29
N ARG A 478 -4.65 10.77 0.65
CA ARG A 478 -4.06 11.62 -0.40
C ARG A 478 -5.04 11.91 -1.54
N SER A 479 -5.83 10.91 -1.95
CA SER A 479 -6.88 11.05 -2.97
C SER A 479 -7.94 12.07 -2.58
N GLY A 480 -8.43 12.04 -1.33
CA GLY A 480 -9.38 13.03 -0.83
C GLY A 480 -8.76 14.43 -0.71
N THR A 481 -7.50 14.52 -0.26
CA THR A 481 -6.78 15.80 -0.20
C THR A 481 -6.64 16.44 -1.57
N PHE A 482 -6.24 15.65 -2.58
CA PHE A 482 -6.14 16.12 -3.97
C PHE A 482 -7.49 16.59 -4.51
N ILE A 483 -8.56 15.80 -4.37
CA ILE A 483 -9.89 16.15 -4.88
C ILE A 483 -10.45 17.40 -4.18
N ALA A 484 -10.26 17.51 -2.86
CA ALA A 484 -10.68 18.68 -2.12
C ALA A 484 -9.97 19.94 -2.63
N LEU A 485 -8.63 19.90 -2.74
CA LEU A 485 -7.86 21.04 -3.23
C LEU A 485 -8.24 21.40 -4.67
N ASP A 486 -8.36 20.41 -5.55
CA ASP A 486 -8.80 20.59 -6.93
C ASP A 486 -10.16 21.29 -7.05
N ARG A 487 -11.13 20.88 -6.24
CA ARG A 487 -12.47 21.48 -6.19
C ARG A 487 -12.44 22.90 -5.65
N ILE A 488 -11.62 23.15 -4.63
CA ILE A 488 -11.42 24.46 -4.03
C ILE A 488 -10.83 25.44 -5.04
N LEU A 489 -9.75 25.06 -5.73
CA LEU A 489 -9.05 25.94 -6.68
C LEU A 489 -9.95 26.33 -7.87
N GLN A 490 -10.85 25.45 -8.30
CA GLN A 490 -11.87 25.81 -9.30
C GLN A 490 -12.96 26.72 -8.73
N ARG A 491 -13.38 26.49 -7.47
CA ARG A 491 -14.44 27.26 -6.81
C ARG A 491 -14.04 28.71 -6.57
N ILE A 492 -12.83 28.96 -6.10
CA ILE A 492 -12.36 30.33 -5.74
C ILE A 492 -12.23 31.25 -6.96
N ILE A 493 -12.23 30.71 -8.18
CA ILE A 493 -12.26 31.50 -9.41
C ILE A 493 -13.62 32.20 -9.60
N LYS A 494 -14.72 31.58 -9.14
CA LYS A 494 -16.09 32.06 -9.39
C LYS A 494 -16.82 32.55 -8.15
N TYR A 495 -16.38 32.15 -6.95
CA TYR A 495 -17.09 32.40 -5.70
C TYR A 495 -16.16 32.98 -4.64
N GLU A 496 -16.69 33.89 -3.83
CA GLU A 496 -15.96 34.52 -2.72
C GLU A 496 -16.00 33.72 -1.41
N SER A 497 -16.38 32.44 -1.46
CA SER A 497 -16.41 31.56 -0.30
C SER A 497 -16.06 30.11 -0.65
N VAL A 498 -15.47 29.44 0.33
CA VAL A 498 -15.06 28.03 0.29
C VAL A 498 -15.68 27.29 1.48
N ASP A 499 -16.03 26.02 1.30
CA ASP A 499 -16.55 25.17 2.38
C ASP A 499 -15.76 23.85 2.40
N ILE A 500 -14.58 23.89 3.01
CA ILE A 500 -13.67 22.73 3.04
C ILE A 500 -14.29 21.58 3.84
N PHE A 501 -14.90 21.89 4.99
CA PHE A 501 -15.64 20.95 5.80
C PHE A 501 -16.75 20.25 5.00
N GLY A 502 -17.61 21.01 4.32
CA GLY A 502 -18.70 20.48 3.52
C GLY A 502 -18.23 19.62 2.35
N ILE A 503 -17.11 19.99 1.71
CA ILE A 503 -16.50 19.17 0.65
C ILE A 503 -16.06 17.81 1.20
N VAL A 504 -15.35 17.77 2.34
CA VAL A 504 -14.91 16.51 2.95
C VAL A 504 -16.09 15.69 3.47
N TYR A 505 -17.08 16.35 4.07
CA TYR A 505 -18.34 15.73 4.51
C TYR A 505 -19.04 15.02 3.34
N GLU A 506 -19.18 15.70 2.19
CA GLU A 506 -19.78 15.13 0.99
C GLU A 506 -18.98 13.91 0.49
N MET A 507 -17.65 14.02 0.39
CA MET A 507 -16.80 12.90 -0.03
C MET A 507 -16.89 11.70 0.91
N ARG A 508 -16.94 11.92 2.24
CA ARG A 508 -17.08 10.86 3.26
C ARG A 508 -18.40 10.09 3.16
N ARG A 509 -19.45 10.70 2.58
CA ARG A 509 -20.72 10.01 2.30
C ARG A 509 -20.62 9.07 1.10
N GLU A 510 -19.71 9.33 0.18
CA GLU A 510 -19.55 8.55 -1.05
C GLU A 510 -18.43 7.51 -0.95
N ARG A 511 -17.38 7.75 -0.16
CA ARG A 511 -16.33 6.76 0.15
C ARG A 511 -15.81 6.94 1.57
N VAL A 512 -15.52 5.82 2.21
CA VAL A 512 -15.03 5.80 3.59
C VAL A 512 -13.73 6.59 3.74
N TRP A 513 -13.57 7.33 4.84
CA TRP A 513 -12.31 7.98 5.24
C TRP A 513 -11.68 8.98 4.26
N MET A 514 -12.42 9.50 3.27
CA MET A 514 -11.91 10.54 2.37
C MET A 514 -11.33 11.71 3.19
N VAL A 515 -10.07 12.10 2.89
CA VAL A 515 -9.17 12.86 3.78
C VAL A 515 -9.01 12.13 5.11
N GLN A 516 -7.91 11.39 5.28
CA GLN A 516 -7.85 10.32 6.29
C GLN A 516 -7.39 10.80 7.65
N ASN A 517 -6.51 11.80 7.70
CA ASN A 517 -5.95 12.31 8.95
C ASN A 517 -6.01 13.84 9.00
N GLU A 518 -5.81 14.36 10.21
CA GLU A 518 -5.90 15.78 10.50
C GLU A 518 -4.87 16.62 9.74
N GLN A 519 -3.62 16.15 9.65
CA GLN A 519 -2.57 16.84 8.89
C GLN A 519 -2.95 17.03 7.42
N GLN A 520 -3.61 16.04 6.80
CA GLN A 520 -4.15 16.15 5.45
C GLN A 520 -5.27 17.18 5.35
N TYR A 521 -6.12 17.30 6.37
CA TYR A 521 -7.18 18.31 6.43
C TYR A 521 -6.60 19.72 6.56
N ILE A 522 -5.61 19.90 7.44
CA ILE A 522 -4.87 21.16 7.63
C ILE A 522 -4.13 21.54 6.34
N CYS A 523 -3.47 20.58 5.68
CA CYS A 523 -2.75 20.82 4.43
C CYS A 523 -3.65 21.40 3.32
N ILE A 524 -4.92 20.99 3.23
CA ILE A 524 -5.87 21.59 2.27
C ILE A 524 -6.03 23.09 2.54
N HIS A 525 -6.11 23.48 3.82
CA HIS A 525 -6.22 24.87 4.23
C HIS A 525 -4.92 25.64 3.97
N GLU A 526 -3.77 25.04 4.27
CA GLU A 526 -2.45 25.64 3.99
C GLU A 526 -2.23 25.87 2.49
N CYS A 527 -2.61 24.90 1.65
CA CYS A 527 -2.56 25.05 0.20
C CYS A 527 -3.44 26.22 -0.27
N LEU A 528 -4.68 26.34 0.22
CA LEU A 528 -5.54 27.47 -0.12
C LEU A 528 -4.97 28.81 0.39
N LEU A 529 -4.43 28.85 1.61
CA LEU A 529 -3.80 30.05 2.14
C LEU A 529 -2.61 30.48 1.26
N CYS A 530 -1.76 29.53 0.85
CA CYS A 530 -0.65 29.77 -0.05
C CYS A 530 -1.10 30.40 -1.39
N VAL A 531 -2.22 29.92 -1.93
CA VAL A 531 -2.84 30.47 -3.15
C VAL A 531 -3.33 31.91 -2.95
N LEU A 532 -4.07 32.15 -1.86
CA LEU A 532 -4.67 33.47 -1.57
C LEU A 532 -3.61 34.54 -1.26
N GLU A 533 -2.45 34.14 -0.72
CA GLU A 533 -1.33 35.04 -0.43
C GLU A 533 -0.41 35.28 -1.65
N GLY A 534 -0.68 34.65 -2.81
CA GLY A 534 0.13 34.80 -4.02
C GLY A 534 1.53 34.19 -3.91
N LYS A 535 1.73 33.22 -3.02
CA LYS A 535 3.05 32.61 -2.72
C LYS A 535 3.42 31.46 -3.68
N GLU A 536 2.67 31.25 -4.75
CA GLU A 536 2.89 30.15 -5.70
C GLU A 536 4.08 30.39 -6.64
N ASP A 537 4.34 31.65 -7.03
CA ASP A 537 5.30 32.03 -8.08
C ASP A 537 6.73 32.32 -7.56
N LEU A 538 6.95 32.28 -6.25
CA LEU A 538 8.25 32.52 -5.66
C LEU A 538 9.09 31.23 -5.72
N MET A 539 9.93 31.15 -6.76
CA MET A 539 10.93 30.11 -7.05
C MET A 539 10.36 28.80 -7.63
N ASP A 540 10.41 28.66 -8.97
CA ASP A 540 11.38 27.80 -9.66
C ASP A 540 11.14 27.83 -11.18
N SER A 541 12.17 28.20 -11.94
CA SER A 541 12.28 27.92 -13.38
C SER A 541 13.43 26.94 -13.57
N PRO A 542 13.14 25.66 -13.90
CA PRO A 542 14.14 24.79 -14.51
C PRO A 542 13.69 24.33 -15.90
N ARG A 543 14.67 24.30 -16.80
CA ARG A 543 14.58 23.94 -18.22
C ARG A 543 13.96 22.55 -18.41
N LEU A 544 13.06 22.42 -19.40
CA LEU A 544 12.60 21.14 -19.93
C LEU A 544 13.80 20.41 -20.56
N GLU A 545 14.14 19.24 -20.06
CA GLU A 545 14.83 18.21 -20.86
C GLU A 545 13.74 17.29 -21.44
N MET A 546 13.30 17.60 -22.66
CA MET A 546 12.50 16.68 -23.46
C MET A 546 13.44 15.65 -24.08
N HIS A 547 13.30 14.38 -23.68
CA HIS A 547 13.80 13.27 -24.47
C HIS A 547 12.76 12.95 -25.54
N ASP A 548 12.81 13.69 -26.66
CA ASP A 548 12.08 13.31 -27.87
C ASP A 548 12.70 12.05 -28.45
N ASN A 549 11.95 10.94 -28.41
CA ASN A 549 12.26 9.79 -29.23
C ASN A 549 11.89 10.14 -30.68
N GLN A 550 12.89 10.44 -31.50
CA GLN A 550 12.72 10.61 -32.94
C GLN A 550 12.31 9.28 -33.57
N GLY A 551 11.01 9.07 -33.72
CA GLY A 551 10.51 7.86 -34.36
C GLY A 551 9.00 7.77 -34.36
N PHE A 552 8.31 8.78 -34.87
CA PHE A 552 7.00 8.66 -35.50
C PHE A 552 6.73 9.99 -36.22
N GLU A 553 6.99 10.04 -37.53
CA GLU A 553 6.40 11.05 -38.40
C GLU A 553 4.96 10.63 -38.68
N ASP A 554 4.03 11.53 -38.42
CA ASP A 554 2.61 11.41 -38.75
C ASP A 554 2.43 11.31 -40.27
N ASP A 555 1.89 10.19 -40.74
CA ASP A 555 1.35 10.07 -42.09
C ASP A 555 -0.18 9.95 -42.00
N GLU A 556 -0.85 11.03 -41.60
CA GLU A 556 -2.26 11.26 -41.92
C GLU A 556 -2.35 12.07 -43.21
N GLY A 557 -2.12 11.37 -44.32
CA GLY A 557 -2.44 11.83 -45.66
C GLY A 557 -3.95 11.99 -45.85
N ILE A 558 -4.35 13.24 -46.06
CA ILE A 558 -5.64 13.70 -46.54
C ILE A 558 -6.10 12.86 -47.75
N ALA A 559 -7.22 12.13 -47.60
CA ALA A 559 -7.94 11.57 -48.74
C ALA A 559 -8.96 12.60 -49.25
N GLU A 560 -8.65 13.16 -50.41
CA GLU A 560 -9.52 14.04 -51.20
C GLU A 560 -10.86 13.37 -51.53
N SER A 561 -11.93 14.16 -51.38
CA SER A 561 -13.22 13.95 -52.01
C SER A 561 -13.11 14.12 -53.52
N GLY A 562 -13.44 13.08 -54.29
CA GLY A 562 -13.62 13.13 -55.73
C GLY A 562 -14.78 12.24 -56.19
N ILE A 563 -15.85 12.92 -56.64
CA ILE A 563 -17.07 12.45 -57.33
C ILE A 563 -18.22 11.95 -56.45
#